data_AF-A0A4Q9RFW4-F1
#
_entry.id   AF-A0A4Q9RFW4-F1
#
_cell.length_a   1.000
_cell.length_b   1.000
_cell.length_c   1.000
_cell.angle_alpha   90.00
_cell.angle_beta   90.00
_cell.angle_gamma   90.00
#
_symmetry.space_group_name_H-M   'P 1'
#
loop_
_entity.id
_entity.type
_entity.pdbx_description
1 polymer ?
#
loop_
_entity_poly.entity_id
_entity_poly.type
_entity_poly.pdbx_seq_one_letter_code
_entity_poly.pdbx_strand_id
1 'polypeptide(L)'
;MSSNTFSLAFGVGTQNRQGNWLEVFYAQPLLNPDSALVDAVAPLLGYSGGNQAIAINTTQAAQLADAIKPLDAVQHALLTRLAESHRPLVVTILAEDAALTSTPEAYLKLHLLSHRLARPHGLNLAGIFPLLPNVAWTNHGAVDLAELAELQLEARLKGDLLEVFSVDKFPKMTDYVVPSGVRIADSARIRLGAYIGEGTTVMHEGFVNFNAGTAGPGMIEGRVSAGVFIGKGSDLGGGCSTMGTLSGGGNIVISVGEGCLIGANAGIGIPLGDRNTVESGLYLTAGTKVALLDDQNQLVQVVKARELAGQNDLLFRRNSQTGAVECKSNRSAIELNEALHAHN
;
A
#
# COMPACT_ATOMS: atom_id res chain seq x y z
N MET A 1 12.46 11.36 -30.56
CA MET A 1 13.06 11.32 -29.22
C MET A 1 11.98 10.78 -28.29
N SER A 2 12.01 9.48 -28.00
CA SER A 2 11.02 8.85 -27.14
C SER A 2 11.18 9.44 -25.73
N SER A 3 10.15 10.11 -25.23
CA SER A 3 10.09 10.56 -23.83
C SER A 3 10.27 9.36 -22.91
N ASN A 4 11.02 9.49 -21.82
CA ASN A 4 11.17 8.42 -20.83
C ASN A 4 9.81 7.95 -20.35
N THR A 5 9.41 6.73 -20.72
CA THR A 5 8.18 6.08 -20.28
C THR A 5 8.25 5.84 -18.78
N PHE A 6 7.23 6.28 -18.05
CA PHE A 6 7.13 6.08 -16.60
C PHE A 6 7.05 4.60 -16.20
N SER A 7 6.19 3.81 -16.86
CA SER A 7 6.04 2.39 -16.54
C SER A 7 5.54 1.57 -17.73
N LEU A 8 5.94 0.30 -17.78
CA LEU A 8 5.48 -0.69 -18.75
C LEU A 8 5.22 -2.01 -18.02
N ALA A 9 4.11 -2.68 -18.33
CA ALA A 9 3.89 -4.04 -17.88
C ALA A 9 3.02 -4.84 -18.86
N PHE A 10 3.36 -6.13 -19.01
CA PHE A 10 2.55 -7.12 -19.71
C PHE A 10 1.75 -7.90 -18.68
N GLY A 11 0.43 -7.86 -18.82
CA GLY A 11 -0.52 -8.41 -17.85
C GLY A 11 -1.43 -9.47 -18.44
N VAL A 12 -1.87 -10.35 -17.56
CA VAL A 12 -3.01 -11.25 -17.77
C VAL A 12 -4.05 -10.93 -16.72
N GLY A 13 -5.32 -10.98 -17.05
CA GLY A 13 -6.36 -10.67 -16.07
C GLY A 13 -7.70 -11.31 -16.38
N THR A 14 -8.71 -10.84 -15.68
CA THR A 14 -10.06 -11.37 -15.75
C THR A 14 -11.03 -10.28 -16.15
N GLN A 15 -11.93 -10.61 -17.09
CA GLN A 15 -13.04 -9.76 -17.49
C GLN A 15 -14.37 -10.44 -17.17
N ASN A 16 -15.39 -9.63 -16.89
CA ASN A 16 -16.76 -10.12 -16.76
C ASN A 16 -17.39 -10.41 -18.13
N ARG A 17 -18.63 -10.91 -18.16
CA ARG A 17 -19.37 -11.22 -19.40
C ARG A 17 -19.61 -9.99 -20.30
N GLN A 18 -19.50 -8.78 -19.77
CA GLN A 18 -19.59 -7.52 -20.55
C GLN A 18 -18.24 -7.02 -21.06
N GLY A 19 -17.14 -7.73 -20.80
CA GLY A 19 -15.79 -7.34 -21.20
C GLY A 19 -15.14 -6.30 -20.30
N ASN A 20 -15.73 -5.99 -19.13
CA ASN A 20 -15.12 -5.07 -18.17
C ASN A 20 -14.00 -5.78 -17.42
N TRP A 21 -12.85 -5.13 -17.29
CA TRP A 21 -11.75 -5.61 -16.46
C TRP A 21 -12.14 -5.64 -14.99
N LEU A 22 -12.02 -6.81 -14.37
CA LEU A 22 -12.18 -6.97 -12.92
C LEU A 22 -10.85 -6.81 -12.21
N GLU A 23 -9.79 -7.39 -12.78
CA GLU A 23 -8.45 -7.40 -12.23
C GLU A 23 -7.38 -7.66 -13.30
N VAL A 24 -6.13 -7.30 -12.99
CA VAL A 24 -4.96 -7.63 -13.81
C VAL A 24 -3.78 -8.02 -12.93
N PHE A 25 -3.14 -9.14 -13.26
CA PHE A 25 -1.89 -9.61 -12.70
C PHE A 25 -0.71 -9.26 -13.60
N TYR A 26 0.26 -8.52 -13.05
CA TYR A 26 1.52 -8.18 -13.73
C TYR A 26 2.68 -8.90 -13.03
N ALA A 27 3.24 -9.92 -13.68
CA ALA A 27 4.30 -10.73 -13.08
C ALA A 27 5.64 -9.99 -12.93
N GLN A 28 5.96 -9.10 -13.87
CA GLN A 28 7.24 -8.40 -13.96
C GLN A 28 7.00 -6.93 -14.38
N PRO A 29 6.34 -6.11 -13.54
CA PRO A 29 6.11 -4.71 -13.85
C PRO A 29 7.44 -3.94 -13.88
N LEU A 30 7.60 -3.02 -14.82
CA LEU A 30 8.79 -2.20 -14.96
C LEU A 30 8.50 -0.74 -14.58
N LEU A 31 9.36 -0.17 -13.76
CA LEU A 31 9.42 1.27 -13.51
C LEU A 31 10.59 1.85 -14.31
N ASN A 32 10.34 2.91 -15.08
CA ASN A 32 11.31 3.51 -16.00
C ASN A 32 11.97 2.48 -16.94
N PRO A 33 11.20 1.73 -17.75
CA PRO A 33 11.74 0.75 -18.69
C PRO A 33 12.75 1.38 -19.67
N ASP A 34 13.70 0.58 -20.16
CA ASP A 34 14.62 1.02 -21.21
C ASP A 34 13.83 1.46 -22.46
N SER A 35 14.19 2.63 -23.01
CA SER A 35 13.64 3.14 -24.26
C SER A 35 13.69 2.13 -25.40
N ALA A 36 14.75 1.31 -25.50
CA ALA A 36 14.86 0.30 -26.55
C ALA A 36 13.76 -0.77 -26.45
N LEU A 37 13.35 -1.13 -25.23
CA LEU A 37 12.24 -2.06 -24.99
C LEU A 37 10.92 -1.45 -25.45
N VAL A 38 10.67 -0.18 -25.10
CA VAL A 38 9.45 0.55 -25.49
C VAL A 38 9.38 0.72 -27.01
N ASP A 39 10.49 1.09 -27.65
CA ASP A 39 10.58 1.29 -29.10
C ASP A 39 10.36 -0.04 -29.87
N ALA A 40 10.74 -1.19 -29.29
CA ALA A 40 10.49 -2.50 -29.88
C ALA A 40 9.02 -2.93 -29.81
N VAL A 41 8.29 -2.57 -28.74
CA VAL A 41 6.89 -3.00 -28.56
C VAL A 41 5.87 -2.02 -29.13
N ALA A 42 6.17 -0.72 -29.13
CA ALA A 42 5.20 0.32 -29.49
C ALA A 42 4.60 0.14 -30.91
N PRO A 43 5.39 -0.18 -31.96
CA PRO A 43 4.84 -0.37 -33.31
C PRO A 43 3.89 -1.58 -33.40
N LEU A 44 4.17 -2.66 -32.67
CA LEU A 44 3.36 -3.88 -32.65
C LEU A 44 2.02 -3.69 -31.91
N LEU A 45 1.96 -2.69 -31.04
CA LEU A 45 0.77 -2.33 -30.25
C LEU A 45 -0.04 -1.18 -30.85
N GLY A 46 0.49 -0.48 -31.85
CA GLY A 46 -0.09 0.78 -32.32
C GLY A 46 -0.03 1.90 -31.28
N TYR A 47 0.91 1.82 -30.32
CA TYR A 47 1.07 2.81 -29.26
C TYR A 47 1.71 4.09 -29.82
N SER A 48 1.05 5.23 -29.58
CA SER A 48 1.45 6.54 -30.10
C SER A 48 1.75 7.58 -29.02
N GLY A 49 1.63 7.21 -27.73
CA GLY A 49 1.92 8.07 -26.59
C GLY A 49 0.81 8.09 -25.53
N GLY A 50 1.08 8.78 -24.42
CA GLY A 50 0.17 8.90 -23.28
C GLY A 50 0.07 7.63 -22.43
N ASN A 51 -0.85 7.63 -21.46
CA ASN A 51 -1.12 6.44 -20.66
C ASN A 51 -2.16 5.57 -21.38
N GLN A 52 -1.82 4.32 -21.69
CA GLN A 52 -2.67 3.40 -22.42
C GLN A 52 -2.66 1.99 -21.80
N ALA A 53 -3.83 1.37 -21.77
CA ALA A 53 -4.00 -0.05 -21.51
C ALA A 53 -4.53 -0.72 -22.79
N ILE A 54 -3.67 -1.48 -23.45
CA ILE A 54 -3.88 -2.01 -24.80
C ILE A 54 -4.15 -3.51 -24.69
N ALA A 55 -5.37 -3.95 -25.00
CA ALA A 55 -5.68 -5.37 -25.07
C ALA A 55 -4.90 -6.04 -26.21
N ILE A 56 -4.34 -7.22 -25.94
CA ILE A 56 -3.62 -8.01 -26.96
C ILE A 56 -4.14 -9.44 -26.99
N ASN A 57 -3.95 -10.11 -28.13
CA ASN A 57 -4.16 -11.56 -28.23
C ASN A 57 -2.85 -12.34 -28.06
N THR A 58 -2.95 -13.67 -28.04
CA THR A 58 -1.81 -14.57 -27.89
C THR A 58 -0.80 -14.50 -29.05
N THR A 59 -1.27 -14.24 -30.27
CA THR A 59 -0.40 -14.02 -31.44
C THR A 59 0.45 -12.76 -31.28
N GLN A 60 -0.15 -11.65 -30.83
CA GLN A 60 0.56 -10.41 -30.53
C GLN A 60 1.54 -10.62 -29.37
N ALA A 61 1.16 -11.37 -28.33
CA ALA A 61 2.09 -11.71 -27.23
C ALA A 61 3.34 -12.46 -27.73
N ALA A 62 3.18 -13.42 -28.65
CA ALA A 62 4.32 -14.12 -29.26
C ALA A 62 5.20 -13.18 -30.12
N GLN A 63 4.58 -12.31 -30.93
CA GLN A 63 5.30 -11.30 -31.72
C GLN A 63 6.10 -10.32 -30.84
N LEU A 64 5.50 -9.87 -29.74
CA LEU A 64 6.18 -9.03 -28.75
C LEU A 64 7.34 -9.80 -28.11
N ALA A 65 7.16 -11.07 -27.75
CA ALA A 65 8.21 -11.91 -27.18
C ALA A 65 9.43 -11.97 -28.12
N ASP A 66 9.22 -12.20 -29.42
CA ASP A 66 10.29 -12.25 -30.41
C ASP A 66 11.01 -10.90 -30.55
N ALA A 67 10.24 -9.80 -30.56
CA ALA A 67 10.79 -8.45 -30.71
C ALA A 67 11.71 -8.04 -29.55
N ILE A 68 11.39 -8.45 -28.32
CA ILE A 68 12.15 -8.07 -27.13
C ILE A 68 13.18 -9.10 -26.68
N LYS A 69 13.25 -10.27 -27.34
CA LYS A 69 14.22 -11.34 -27.06
C LYS A 69 15.67 -10.87 -26.94
N PRO A 70 16.21 -9.98 -27.81
CA PRO A 70 17.58 -9.50 -27.66
C PRO A 70 17.74 -8.39 -26.60
N LEU A 71 16.65 -7.89 -26.03
CA LEU A 71 16.63 -6.71 -25.16
C LEU A 71 16.46 -7.08 -23.69
N ASP A 72 15.52 -7.98 -23.38
CA ASP A 72 15.18 -8.35 -22.01
C ASP A 72 14.73 -9.82 -21.94
N ALA A 73 15.59 -10.66 -21.37
CA ALA A 73 15.35 -12.10 -21.25
C ALA A 73 14.19 -12.44 -20.30
N VAL A 74 13.97 -11.62 -19.26
CA VAL A 74 12.91 -11.86 -18.26
C VAL A 74 11.55 -11.54 -18.89
N GLN A 75 11.44 -10.38 -19.55
CA GLN A 75 10.22 -9.99 -20.24
C GLN A 75 9.92 -10.92 -21.44
N HIS A 76 10.96 -11.35 -22.18
CA HIS A 76 10.81 -12.35 -23.25
C HIS A 76 10.22 -13.66 -22.72
N ALA A 77 10.76 -14.18 -21.63
CA ALA A 77 10.26 -15.40 -21.01
C ALA A 77 8.80 -15.23 -20.53
N LEU A 78 8.46 -14.08 -19.93
CA LEU A 78 7.10 -13.75 -19.52
C LEU A 78 6.13 -13.75 -20.71
N LEU A 79 6.41 -12.99 -21.77
CA LEU A 79 5.52 -12.91 -22.94
C LEU A 79 5.35 -14.25 -23.63
N THR A 80 6.41 -15.08 -23.66
CA THR A 80 6.33 -16.45 -24.17
C THR A 80 5.29 -17.27 -23.38
N ARG A 81 5.24 -17.12 -22.04
CA ARG A 81 4.19 -17.76 -21.21
C ARG A 81 2.81 -17.13 -21.45
N LEU A 82 2.73 -15.81 -21.56
CA LEU A 82 1.46 -15.11 -21.80
C LEU A 82 0.83 -15.50 -23.15
N ALA A 83 1.65 -15.83 -24.16
CA ALA A 83 1.17 -16.32 -25.45
C ALA A 83 0.43 -17.68 -25.37
N GLU A 84 0.53 -18.41 -24.26
CA GLU A 84 -0.22 -19.65 -24.01
C GLU A 84 -1.50 -19.42 -23.17
N SER A 85 -1.80 -18.18 -22.80
CA SER A 85 -2.91 -17.87 -21.89
C SER A 85 -4.29 -18.13 -22.52
N HIS A 86 -5.20 -18.67 -21.72
CA HIS A 86 -6.64 -18.71 -22.02
C HIS A 86 -7.41 -17.52 -21.43
N ARG A 87 -6.72 -16.61 -20.74
CA ARG A 87 -7.26 -15.40 -20.13
C ARG A 87 -6.88 -14.16 -20.95
N PRO A 88 -7.72 -13.09 -20.96
CA PRO A 88 -7.40 -11.84 -21.62
C PRO A 88 -6.04 -11.26 -21.21
N LEU A 89 -5.34 -10.71 -22.19
CA LEU A 89 -4.03 -10.10 -22.03
C LEU A 89 -4.11 -8.59 -22.26
N VAL A 90 -3.26 -7.84 -21.57
CA VAL A 90 -3.16 -6.38 -21.71
C VAL A 90 -1.71 -5.93 -21.59
N VAL A 91 -1.31 -4.97 -22.41
CA VAL A 91 -0.07 -4.23 -22.24
C VAL A 91 -0.41 -2.85 -21.73
N THR A 92 0.10 -2.49 -20.56
CA THR A 92 -0.13 -1.18 -19.97
C THR A 92 1.15 -0.37 -20.07
N ILE A 93 1.09 0.72 -20.82
CA ILE A 93 2.19 1.65 -21.05
C ILE A 93 1.78 3.00 -20.47
N LEU A 94 2.55 3.48 -19.51
CA LEU A 94 2.34 4.78 -18.87
C LEU A 94 3.47 5.70 -19.27
N ALA A 95 3.18 6.70 -20.09
CA ALA A 95 4.15 7.75 -20.42
C ALA A 95 4.53 8.56 -19.17
N GLU A 96 3.57 8.81 -18.27
CA GLU A 96 3.73 9.67 -17.11
C GLU A 96 2.97 9.16 -15.87
N ASP A 97 3.40 9.59 -14.68
CA ASP A 97 2.69 9.35 -13.43
C ASP A 97 1.53 10.36 -13.24
N ALA A 98 0.51 10.25 -14.09
CA ALA A 98 -0.66 11.13 -14.10
C ALA A 98 -1.88 10.53 -13.38
N ALA A 99 -3.01 11.23 -13.43
CA ALA A 99 -4.28 10.71 -12.92
C ALA A 99 -4.68 9.44 -13.67
N LEU A 100 -5.19 8.46 -12.91
CA LEU A 100 -5.57 7.16 -13.45
C LEU A 100 -6.75 7.27 -14.42
N THR A 101 -6.72 6.50 -15.50
CA THR A 101 -7.79 6.47 -16.51
C THR A 101 -8.41 5.10 -16.75
N SER A 102 -7.80 4.02 -16.24
CA SER A 102 -8.26 2.66 -16.50
C SER A 102 -8.00 1.69 -15.33
N THR A 103 -8.74 0.58 -15.30
CA THR A 103 -8.52 -0.52 -14.32
C THR A 103 -7.13 -1.15 -14.47
N PRO A 104 -6.65 -1.51 -15.68
CA PRO A 104 -5.30 -2.06 -15.82
C PRO A 104 -4.19 -1.12 -15.32
N GLU A 105 -4.34 0.19 -15.52
CA GLU A 105 -3.42 1.22 -14.99
C GLU A 105 -3.46 1.29 -13.46
N ALA A 106 -4.66 1.27 -12.86
CA ALA A 106 -4.82 1.22 -11.41
C ALA A 106 -4.11 0.01 -10.79
N TYR A 107 -4.30 -1.18 -11.38
CA TYR A 107 -3.60 -2.39 -10.95
C TYR A 107 -2.08 -2.28 -11.12
N LEU A 108 -1.59 -1.69 -12.23
CA LEU A 108 -0.16 -1.50 -12.45
C LEU A 108 0.45 -0.64 -11.34
N LYS A 109 -0.14 0.51 -11.00
CA LYS A 109 0.40 1.37 -9.92
C LYS A 109 0.36 0.68 -8.55
N LEU A 110 -0.66 -0.13 -8.26
CA LEU A 110 -0.66 -0.94 -7.03
C LEU A 110 0.42 -2.02 -7.04
N HIS A 111 0.70 -2.64 -8.19
CA HIS A 111 1.82 -3.57 -8.34
C HIS A 111 3.17 -2.88 -8.12
N LEU A 112 3.38 -1.68 -8.65
CA LEU A 112 4.62 -0.92 -8.46
C LEU A 112 4.89 -0.67 -6.96
N LEU A 113 3.85 -0.39 -6.16
CA LEU A 113 3.98 -0.25 -4.71
C LEU A 113 4.33 -1.58 -4.04
N SER A 114 3.60 -2.66 -4.33
CA SER A 114 3.79 -3.94 -3.65
C SER A 114 5.03 -4.72 -4.09
N HIS A 115 5.55 -4.45 -5.29
CA HIS A 115 6.88 -4.88 -5.74
C HIS A 115 8.02 -4.04 -5.15
N ARG A 116 7.70 -3.01 -4.36
CA ARG A 116 8.63 -2.02 -3.80
C ARG A 116 9.38 -1.18 -4.84
N LEU A 117 8.87 -1.07 -6.06
CA LEU A 117 9.45 -0.23 -7.11
C LEU A 117 9.16 1.25 -6.86
N ALA A 118 8.04 1.56 -6.20
CA ALA A 118 7.72 2.89 -5.69
C ALA A 118 7.35 2.81 -4.21
N ARG A 119 7.60 3.89 -3.46
CA ARG A 119 7.19 4.02 -2.06
C ARG A 119 5.78 4.64 -1.97
N PRO A 120 5.08 4.46 -0.84
CA PRO A 120 3.87 5.22 -0.54
C PRO A 120 4.07 6.73 -0.77
N HIS A 121 3.05 7.38 -1.33
CA HIS A 121 3.06 8.79 -1.83
C HIS A 121 4.00 9.07 -3.00
N GLY A 122 4.71 8.06 -3.52
CA GLY A 122 5.55 8.20 -4.69
C GLY A 122 4.82 8.07 -6.03
N LEU A 123 3.52 7.74 -6.01
CA LEU A 123 2.69 7.55 -7.20
C LEU A 123 1.40 8.38 -7.12
N ASN A 124 0.94 8.89 -8.25
CA ASN A 124 -0.38 9.52 -8.36
C ASN A 124 -1.49 8.44 -8.42
N LEU A 125 -2.24 8.31 -7.32
CA LEU A 125 -3.37 7.39 -7.18
C LEU A 125 -4.73 8.12 -7.11
N ALA A 126 -4.77 9.40 -7.53
CA ALA A 126 -6.01 10.16 -7.55
C ALA A 126 -7.05 9.48 -8.45
N GLY A 127 -8.29 9.35 -7.97
CA GLY A 127 -9.37 8.74 -8.73
C GLY A 127 -9.32 7.21 -8.83
N ILE A 128 -8.53 6.51 -8.00
CA ILE A 128 -8.40 5.05 -8.08
C ILE A 128 -9.72 4.28 -7.79
N PHE A 129 -10.54 4.77 -6.85
CA PHE A 129 -11.71 4.01 -6.36
C PHE A 129 -12.79 3.75 -7.42
N PRO A 130 -13.15 4.69 -8.31
CA PRO A 130 -14.05 4.41 -9.44
C PRO A 130 -13.50 3.38 -10.43
N LEU A 131 -12.18 3.26 -10.57
CA LEU A 131 -11.53 2.38 -11.54
C LEU A 131 -11.33 0.94 -11.04
N LEU A 132 -11.43 0.73 -9.72
CA LEU A 132 -11.41 -0.60 -9.12
C LEU A 132 -12.86 -1.07 -8.92
N PRO A 133 -13.39 -2.02 -9.72
CA PRO A 133 -14.73 -2.55 -9.52
C PRO A 133 -14.82 -3.30 -8.18
N ASN A 134 -16.02 -3.38 -7.60
CA ASN A 134 -16.23 -4.23 -6.43
C ASN A 134 -16.34 -5.69 -6.91
N VAL A 135 -15.46 -6.57 -6.44
CA VAL A 135 -15.28 -7.93 -6.97
C VAL A 135 -15.48 -8.94 -5.85
N ALA A 136 -16.07 -10.09 -6.17
CA ALA A 136 -15.98 -11.27 -5.31
C ALA A 136 -14.67 -12.00 -5.58
N TRP A 137 -13.79 -12.01 -4.59
CA TRP A 137 -12.53 -12.74 -4.63
C TRP A 137 -12.76 -14.16 -4.13
N THR A 138 -12.61 -15.11 -5.05
CA THR A 138 -12.95 -16.52 -4.81
C THR A 138 -11.75 -17.44 -5.00
N ASN A 139 -11.89 -18.70 -4.56
CA ASN A 139 -10.88 -19.72 -4.83
C ASN A 139 -10.72 -20.04 -6.34
N HIS A 140 -11.61 -19.56 -7.21
CA HIS A 140 -11.51 -19.66 -8.68
C HIS A 140 -11.05 -18.35 -9.35
N GLY A 141 -10.66 -17.34 -8.57
CA GLY A 141 -10.26 -16.02 -9.04
C GLY A 141 -11.33 -14.94 -8.83
N ALA A 142 -11.17 -13.82 -9.52
CA ALA A 142 -12.11 -12.70 -9.50
C ALA A 142 -13.42 -13.05 -10.21
N VAL A 143 -14.55 -12.78 -9.55
CA VAL A 143 -15.89 -13.01 -10.07
C VAL A 143 -16.71 -11.71 -9.96
N ASP A 144 -17.41 -11.36 -11.04
CA ASP A 144 -18.36 -10.25 -11.04
C ASP A 144 -19.53 -10.57 -10.09
N LEU A 145 -19.97 -9.59 -9.30
CA LEU A 145 -21.07 -9.78 -8.35
C LEU A 145 -22.39 -10.17 -9.01
N ALA A 146 -22.63 -9.74 -10.26
CA ALA A 146 -23.81 -10.13 -11.03
C ALA A 146 -23.77 -11.59 -11.51
N GLU A 147 -22.57 -12.19 -11.57
CA GLU A 147 -22.35 -13.57 -12.05
C GLU A 147 -22.18 -14.56 -10.89
N LEU A 148 -21.90 -14.07 -9.68
CA LEU A 148 -21.56 -14.88 -8.51
C LEU A 148 -22.63 -15.91 -8.13
N ALA A 149 -23.90 -15.50 -8.07
CA ALA A 149 -24.97 -16.36 -7.58
C ALA A 149 -25.18 -17.62 -8.47
N GLU A 150 -25.05 -17.46 -9.78
CA GLU A 150 -25.11 -18.55 -10.75
C GLU A 150 -23.96 -19.54 -10.52
N LEU A 151 -22.73 -19.02 -10.38
CA LEU A 151 -21.54 -19.84 -10.16
C LEU A 151 -21.56 -20.58 -8.82
N GLN A 152 -22.10 -19.94 -7.77
CA GLN A 152 -22.29 -20.58 -6.47
C GLN A 152 -23.27 -21.75 -6.57
N LEU A 153 -24.41 -21.57 -7.26
CA LEU A 153 -25.37 -22.66 -7.47
C LEU A 153 -24.73 -23.83 -8.22
N GLU A 154 -24.02 -23.57 -9.31
CA GLU A 154 -23.34 -24.59 -10.11
C GLU A 154 -22.31 -25.39 -9.29
N ALA A 155 -21.55 -24.73 -8.41
CA ALA A 155 -20.64 -25.41 -7.50
C ALA A 155 -21.40 -26.35 -6.55
N ARG A 156 -22.50 -25.88 -5.94
CA ARG A 156 -23.29 -26.70 -5.01
C ARG A 156 -23.94 -27.90 -5.69
N LEU A 157 -24.42 -27.75 -6.93
CA LEU A 157 -24.99 -28.87 -7.71
C LEU A 157 -23.97 -29.99 -7.97
N LYS A 158 -22.68 -29.65 -8.03
CA LYS A 158 -21.57 -30.61 -8.19
C LYS A 158 -21.04 -31.15 -6.86
N GLY A 159 -21.53 -30.65 -5.72
CA GLY A 159 -21.03 -30.98 -4.39
C GLY A 159 -19.80 -30.17 -3.96
N ASP A 160 -19.43 -29.13 -4.72
CA ASP A 160 -18.30 -28.26 -4.46
C ASP A 160 -18.69 -26.99 -3.67
N LEU A 161 -17.69 -26.29 -3.12
CA LEU A 161 -17.83 -24.96 -2.54
C LEU A 161 -17.06 -23.94 -3.38
N LEU A 162 -17.76 -22.95 -3.93
CA LEU A 162 -17.15 -21.70 -4.37
C LEU A 162 -16.96 -20.80 -3.14
N GLU A 163 -15.76 -20.82 -2.57
CA GLU A 163 -15.41 -20.01 -1.41
C GLU A 163 -15.27 -18.55 -1.86
N VAL A 164 -16.00 -17.66 -1.18
CA VAL A 164 -15.86 -16.21 -1.33
C VAL A 164 -15.18 -15.68 -0.08
N PHE A 165 -13.87 -15.45 -0.16
CA PHE A 165 -13.08 -15.02 1.01
C PHE A 165 -12.96 -13.50 1.13
N SER A 166 -13.29 -12.74 0.08
CA SER A 166 -13.37 -11.28 0.13
C SER A 166 -14.37 -10.73 -0.89
N VAL A 167 -15.07 -9.65 -0.54
CA VAL A 167 -15.87 -8.85 -1.45
C VAL A 167 -15.42 -7.40 -1.29
N ASP A 168 -14.53 -6.95 -2.18
CA ASP A 168 -13.87 -5.65 -2.06
C ASP A 168 -13.34 -5.17 -3.42
N LYS A 169 -13.04 -3.88 -3.50
CA LYS A 169 -12.35 -3.23 -4.62
C LYS A 169 -10.84 -3.57 -4.67
N PHE A 170 -10.25 -3.98 -3.55
CA PHE A 170 -8.85 -4.33 -3.45
C PHE A 170 -8.68 -5.82 -3.14
N PRO A 171 -7.88 -6.57 -3.92
CA PRO A 171 -7.49 -7.92 -3.53
C PRO A 171 -6.43 -7.91 -2.42
N LYS A 172 -6.18 -9.09 -1.85
CA LYS A 172 -5.01 -9.30 -0.98
C LYS A 172 -3.71 -9.33 -1.78
N MET A 173 -2.67 -8.68 -1.28
CA MET A 173 -1.40 -8.47 -1.97
C MET A 173 -0.73 -9.77 -2.38
N THR A 174 -0.76 -10.79 -1.52
CA THR A 174 -0.02 -12.04 -1.72
C THR A 174 -0.56 -12.92 -2.83
N ASP A 175 -1.77 -12.66 -3.31
CA ASP A 175 -2.29 -13.32 -4.52
C ASP A 175 -1.58 -12.82 -5.79
N TYR A 176 -0.88 -11.68 -5.69
CA TYR A 176 -0.17 -11.02 -6.79
C TYR A 176 1.35 -11.00 -6.56
N VAL A 177 1.81 -10.66 -5.35
CA VAL A 177 3.23 -10.58 -5.04
C VAL A 177 3.51 -10.84 -3.56
N VAL A 178 4.56 -11.62 -3.31
CA VAL A 178 5.18 -11.74 -1.99
C VAL A 178 6.60 -11.20 -2.12
N PRO A 179 6.87 -9.95 -1.70
CA PRO A 179 8.20 -9.37 -1.85
C PRO A 179 9.21 -10.09 -0.93
N SER A 180 10.50 -10.05 -1.28
CA SER A 180 11.54 -10.77 -0.55
C SER A 180 11.68 -10.33 0.91
N GLY A 181 12.05 -11.27 1.79
CA GLY A 181 12.41 -11.00 3.18
C GLY A 181 11.25 -10.52 4.06
N VAL A 182 10.01 -10.90 3.75
CA VAL A 182 8.83 -10.58 4.58
C VAL A 182 8.24 -11.82 5.24
N ARG A 183 7.49 -11.59 6.32
CA ARG A 183 6.55 -12.56 6.86
C ARG A 183 5.19 -11.90 7.02
N ILE A 184 4.14 -12.58 6.57
CA ILE A 184 2.75 -12.14 6.68
C ILE A 184 1.97 -13.33 7.22
N ALA A 185 1.46 -13.22 8.45
CA ALA A 185 0.81 -14.32 9.14
C ALA A 185 -0.61 -14.58 8.62
N ASP A 186 -1.38 -13.50 8.37
CA ASP A 186 -2.68 -13.54 7.70
C ASP A 186 -2.66 -12.58 6.51
N SER A 187 -2.64 -13.12 5.30
CA SER A 187 -2.54 -12.31 4.08
C SER A 187 -3.81 -11.56 3.73
N ALA A 188 -4.98 -11.95 4.28
CA ALA A 188 -6.23 -11.24 4.05
C ALA A 188 -6.19 -9.80 4.55
N ARG A 189 -5.25 -9.47 5.43
CA ARG A 189 -5.09 -8.15 6.06
C ARG A 189 -4.08 -7.24 5.35
N ILE A 190 -3.53 -7.67 4.22
CA ILE A 190 -2.58 -6.88 3.42
C ILE A 190 -3.14 -6.66 2.03
N ARG A 191 -3.57 -5.44 1.72
CA ARG A 191 -4.14 -5.10 0.41
C ARG A 191 -3.05 -4.97 -0.65
N LEU A 192 -3.36 -5.36 -1.89
CA LEU A 192 -2.55 -4.98 -3.04
C LEU A 192 -2.38 -3.45 -3.07
N GLY A 193 -1.14 -2.99 -3.26
CA GLY A 193 -0.73 -1.59 -3.09
C GLY A 193 -0.13 -1.27 -1.72
N ALA A 194 -0.10 -2.22 -0.77
CA ALA A 194 0.72 -2.11 0.43
C ALA A 194 2.21 -2.26 0.07
N TYR A 195 3.08 -1.46 0.70
CA TYR A 195 4.53 -1.58 0.62
C TYR A 195 5.04 -2.23 1.91
N ILE A 196 5.45 -3.49 1.87
CA ILE A 196 5.97 -4.19 3.06
C ILE A 196 7.48 -4.29 2.92
N GLY A 197 8.24 -3.47 3.64
CA GLY A 197 9.71 -3.43 3.58
C GLY A 197 10.41 -4.72 4.00
N GLU A 198 11.67 -4.87 3.61
CA GLU A 198 12.46 -6.06 3.96
C GLU A 198 12.67 -6.16 5.48
N GLY A 199 12.56 -7.37 6.01
CA GLY A 199 12.65 -7.63 7.45
C GLY A 199 11.38 -7.24 8.23
N THR A 200 10.30 -6.81 7.56
CA THR A 200 9.01 -6.63 8.22
C THR A 200 8.32 -7.97 8.47
N THR A 201 7.80 -8.13 9.68
CA THR A 201 6.83 -9.18 10.03
C THR A 201 5.50 -8.53 10.32
N VAL A 202 4.47 -8.91 9.56
CA VAL A 202 3.08 -8.57 9.87
C VAL A 202 2.42 -9.78 10.52
N MET A 203 2.07 -9.64 11.80
CA MET A 203 1.37 -10.69 12.57
C MET A 203 -0.13 -10.69 12.27
N HIS A 204 -0.86 -11.66 12.81
CA HIS A 204 -2.29 -11.89 12.52
C HIS A 204 -3.16 -10.64 12.77
N GLU A 205 -2.88 -9.85 13.80
CA GLU A 205 -3.62 -8.62 14.10
C GLU A 205 -3.09 -7.40 13.33
N GLY A 206 -1.97 -7.57 12.62
CA GLY A 206 -1.43 -6.56 11.72
C GLY A 206 -2.33 -6.35 10.51
N PHE A 207 -2.44 -5.11 10.05
CA PHE A 207 -3.15 -4.75 8.83
C PHE A 207 -2.39 -3.63 8.12
N VAL A 208 -2.27 -3.72 6.79
CA VAL A 208 -1.65 -2.67 5.98
C VAL A 208 -2.51 -2.39 4.75
N ASN A 209 -2.94 -1.13 4.62
CA ASN A 209 -3.76 -0.69 3.50
C ASN A 209 -2.91 -0.39 2.25
N PHE A 210 -3.57 -0.04 1.14
CA PHE A 210 -2.89 0.46 -0.05
C PHE A 210 -2.23 1.82 0.20
N ASN A 211 -1.17 2.14 -0.56
CA ASN A 211 -0.40 3.38 -0.43
C ASN A 211 0.08 3.62 1.02
N ALA A 212 0.45 2.56 1.70
CA ALA A 212 0.88 2.55 3.09
C ALA A 212 1.87 1.40 3.32
N GLY A 213 2.51 1.39 4.49
CA GLY A 213 3.28 0.25 4.95
C GLY A 213 4.57 0.63 5.65
N THR A 214 5.63 -0.12 5.41
CA THR A 214 6.83 -0.11 6.27
C THR A 214 8.11 0.06 5.47
N ALA A 215 9.07 0.83 6.00
CA ALA A 215 10.42 0.87 5.47
C ALA A 215 11.14 -0.48 5.65
N GLY A 216 10.92 -1.13 6.80
CA GLY A 216 11.58 -2.37 7.20
C GLY A 216 12.98 -2.15 7.80
N PRO A 217 13.43 -3.01 8.74
CA PRO A 217 12.66 -4.05 9.43
C PRO A 217 11.65 -3.47 10.42
N GLY A 218 10.78 -4.32 10.99
CA GLY A 218 9.86 -3.93 12.07
C GLY A 218 8.76 -4.97 12.32
N MET A 219 8.12 -4.90 13.49
CA MET A 219 6.99 -5.74 13.88
C MET A 219 5.66 -4.99 13.73
N ILE A 220 4.74 -5.53 12.94
CA ILE A 220 3.41 -4.93 12.72
C ILE A 220 2.33 -5.88 13.23
N GLU A 221 1.74 -5.53 14.36
CA GLU A 221 0.62 -6.24 15.00
C GLU A 221 -0.61 -5.33 15.15
N GLY A 222 -0.54 -4.11 14.61
CA GLY A 222 -1.64 -3.15 14.56
C GLY A 222 -2.00 -2.71 13.15
N ARG A 223 -2.84 -1.68 13.05
CA ARG A 223 -3.44 -1.22 11.79
C ARG A 223 -2.69 -0.01 11.22
N VAL A 224 -2.12 -0.19 10.03
CA VAL A 224 -1.48 0.84 9.21
C VAL A 224 -2.48 1.32 8.15
N SER A 225 -3.08 2.49 8.39
CA SER A 225 -4.09 3.10 7.51
C SER A 225 -3.49 3.56 6.17
N ALA A 226 -4.33 3.78 5.16
CA ALA A 226 -3.88 4.27 3.86
C ALA A 226 -3.16 5.62 4.01
N GLY A 227 -2.02 5.77 3.32
CA GLY A 227 -1.13 6.92 3.43
C GLY A 227 -0.17 6.87 4.61
N VAL A 228 -0.31 5.93 5.56
CA VAL A 228 0.60 5.84 6.70
C VAL A 228 1.86 5.06 6.34
N PHE A 229 3.01 5.65 6.60
CA PHE A 229 4.31 4.99 6.45
C PHE A 229 5.03 4.89 7.78
N ILE A 230 5.54 3.69 8.06
CA ILE A 230 6.23 3.34 9.29
C ILE A 230 7.73 3.26 9.02
N GLY A 231 8.50 4.04 9.77
CA GLY A 231 9.95 4.09 9.70
C GLY A 231 10.62 2.80 10.14
N LYS A 232 11.94 2.75 9.90
CA LYS A 232 12.79 1.60 10.18
C LYS A 232 12.79 1.26 11.68
N GLY A 233 12.71 -0.04 12.00
CA GLY A 233 12.85 -0.53 13.38
C GLY A 233 11.75 -0.10 14.32
N SER A 234 10.59 0.31 13.79
CA SER A 234 9.44 0.70 14.58
C SER A 234 8.47 -0.46 14.74
N ASP A 235 8.01 -0.66 15.97
CA ASP A 235 7.12 -1.76 16.36
C ASP A 235 5.72 -1.25 16.72
N LEU A 236 4.71 -1.84 16.09
CA LEU A 236 3.30 -1.57 16.31
C LEU A 236 2.68 -2.75 17.04
N GLY A 237 2.44 -2.60 18.33
CA GLY A 237 1.88 -3.65 19.19
C GLY A 237 0.44 -4.04 18.84
N GLY A 238 0.03 -5.21 19.33
CA GLY A 238 -1.23 -5.87 18.99
C GLY A 238 -2.45 -4.95 19.07
N GLY A 239 -3.21 -4.85 17.98
CA GLY A 239 -4.47 -4.10 17.93
C GLY A 239 -4.33 -2.57 17.91
N CYS A 240 -3.10 -2.03 17.93
CA CYS A 240 -2.91 -0.59 17.87
C CYS A 240 -3.45 0.02 16.56
N SER A 241 -3.63 1.34 16.55
CA SER A 241 -4.29 2.06 15.45
C SER A 241 -3.48 3.25 14.99
N THR A 242 -3.28 3.36 13.68
CA THR A 242 -2.89 4.62 13.04
C THR A 242 -4.12 5.23 12.38
N MET A 243 -4.38 6.52 12.64
CA MET A 243 -5.51 7.21 12.05
C MET A 243 -5.29 7.41 10.55
N GLY A 244 -6.31 7.13 9.73
CA GLY A 244 -6.30 7.48 8.32
C GLY A 244 -6.74 8.93 8.12
N THR A 245 -6.34 9.54 7.01
CA THR A 245 -6.78 10.90 6.63
C THR A 245 -8.31 11.02 6.53
N LEU A 246 -8.98 9.96 6.08
CA LEU A 246 -10.45 9.91 5.95
C LEU A 246 -11.22 9.89 7.29
N SER A 247 -10.63 9.38 8.36
CA SER A 247 -11.31 9.22 9.66
C SER A 247 -11.04 10.36 10.65
N GLY A 248 -10.07 11.23 10.37
CA GLY A 248 -9.57 12.23 11.32
C GLY A 248 -9.99 13.69 11.10
N GLY A 249 -10.69 14.02 10.02
CA GLY A 249 -11.13 15.39 9.72
C GLY A 249 -10.00 16.43 9.51
N GLY A 250 -8.75 15.97 9.37
CA GLY A 250 -7.57 16.82 9.17
C GLY A 250 -6.76 16.41 7.94
N ASN A 251 -6.02 17.35 7.35
CA ASN A 251 -5.24 17.16 6.12
C ASN A 251 -3.81 16.63 6.34
N ILE A 252 -3.40 16.39 7.59
CA ILE A 252 -2.03 15.97 7.90
C ILE A 252 -1.92 14.46 7.70
N VAL A 253 -0.95 14.05 6.88
CA VAL A 253 -0.61 12.63 6.69
C VAL A 253 0.05 12.10 7.95
N ILE A 254 -0.53 11.06 8.55
CA ILE A 254 0.05 10.39 9.71
C ILE A 254 1.25 9.56 9.25
N SER A 255 2.37 9.69 9.96
CA SER A 255 3.58 8.88 9.78
C SER A 255 4.13 8.46 11.14
N VAL A 256 4.93 7.41 11.14
CA VAL A 256 5.70 6.98 12.32
C VAL A 256 7.17 6.98 11.94
N GLY A 257 8.00 7.68 12.71
CA GLY A 257 9.45 7.75 12.51
C GLY A 257 10.15 6.40 12.75
N GLU A 258 11.47 6.45 12.86
CA GLU A 258 12.32 5.29 13.11
C GLU A 258 12.40 4.94 14.60
N GLY A 259 12.53 3.66 14.93
CA GLY A 259 12.75 3.18 16.30
C GLY A 259 11.61 3.48 17.28
N CYS A 260 10.38 3.64 16.79
CA CYS A 260 9.21 3.91 17.63
C CYS A 260 8.64 2.61 18.25
N LEU A 261 7.94 2.75 19.37
CA LEU A 261 7.17 1.67 19.98
C LEU A 261 5.74 2.14 20.26
N ILE A 262 4.77 1.60 19.54
CA ILE A 262 3.34 1.87 19.78
C ILE A 262 2.77 0.69 20.55
N GLY A 263 2.38 0.90 21.80
CA GLY A 263 1.86 -0.14 22.68
C GLY A 263 0.59 -0.82 22.15
N ALA A 264 0.32 -2.01 22.65
CA ALA A 264 -0.87 -2.78 22.28
C ALA A 264 -2.16 -1.98 22.56
N ASN A 265 -3.12 -2.04 21.65
CA ASN A 265 -4.39 -1.30 21.70
C ASN A 265 -4.26 0.22 21.86
N ALA A 266 -3.06 0.79 21.65
CA ALA A 266 -2.88 2.23 21.59
C ALA A 266 -3.40 2.80 20.25
N GLY A 267 -3.46 4.11 20.15
CA GLY A 267 -3.82 4.78 18.89
C GLY A 267 -3.13 6.12 18.72
N ILE A 268 -2.73 6.41 17.48
CA ILE A 268 -2.11 7.68 17.11
C ILE A 268 -2.92 8.39 16.02
N GLY A 269 -3.24 9.64 16.31
CA GLY A 269 -3.89 10.59 15.41
C GLY A 269 -3.01 11.80 15.11
N ILE A 270 -1.71 11.69 15.34
CA ILE A 270 -0.67 12.67 14.99
C ILE A 270 0.54 11.93 14.38
N PRO A 271 1.34 12.58 13.52
CA PRO A 271 2.64 12.07 13.13
C PRO A 271 3.56 11.91 14.34
N LEU A 272 4.25 10.77 14.46
CA LEU A 272 5.33 10.58 15.42
C LEU A 272 6.68 10.80 14.75
N GLY A 273 7.55 11.56 15.40
CA GLY A 273 8.98 11.58 15.07
C GLY A 273 9.66 10.27 15.50
N ASP A 274 10.99 10.26 15.44
CA ASP A 274 11.78 9.08 15.76
C ASP A 274 11.81 8.79 17.26
N ARG A 275 11.94 7.50 17.61
CA ARG A 275 12.14 6.99 18.97
C ARG A 275 11.04 7.39 19.95
N ASN A 276 9.84 7.62 19.43
CA ASN A 276 8.66 7.88 20.24
C ASN A 276 8.08 6.57 20.79
N THR A 277 7.62 6.61 22.04
CA THR A 277 6.93 5.50 22.69
C THR A 277 5.52 5.92 23.08
N VAL A 278 4.52 5.11 22.76
CA VAL A 278 3.13 5.32 23.18
C VAL A 278 2.71 4.15 24.07
N GLU A 279 2.29 4.44 25.29
CA GLU A 279 1.78 3.45 26.23
C GLU A 279 0.62 2.62 25.63
N SER A 280 0.58 1.33 25.97
CA SER A 280 -0.54 0.44 25.63
C SER A 280 -1.89 0.99 26.10
N GLY A 281 -2.89 0.99 25.22
CA GLY A 281 -4.24 1.50 25.51
C GLY A 281 -4.36 3.03 25.53
N LEU A 282 -3.28 3.78 25.29
CA LEU A 282 -3.36 5.24 25.14
C LEU A 282 -3.75 5.61 23.71
N TYR A 283 -4.80 6.43 23.57
CA TYR A 283 -5.18 7.00 22.28
C TYR A 283 -4.86 8.51 22.25
N LEU A 284 -3.96 8.90 21.36
CA LEU A 284 -3.52 10.28 21.14
C LEU A 284 -4.22 10.84 19.92
N THR A 285 -5.26 11.66 20.12
CA THR A 285 -5.86 12.45 19.04
C THR A 285 -5.12 13.78 18.91
N ALA A 286 -5.21 14.44 17.75
CA ALA A 286 -4.63 15.77 17.54
C ALA A 286 -5.06 16.82 18.61
N GLY A 287 -6.27 16.68 19.14
CA GLY A 287 -6.84 17.57 20.15
C GLY A 287 -6.61 17.15 21.61
N THR A 288 -6.01 15.97 21.84
CA THR A 288 -5.73 15.49 23.20
C THR A 288 -4.83 16.51 23.91
N LYS A 289 -5.27 17.01 25.07
CA LYS A 289 -4.44 17.87 25.93
C LYS A 289 -3.43 16.99 26.67
N VAL A 290 -2.16 17.36 26.59
CA VAL A 290 -1.03 16.60 27.09
C VAL A 290 -0.25 17.47 28.07
N ALA A 291 -0.04 16.95 29.28
CA ALA A 291 0.88 17.53 30.25
C ALA A 291 2.31 17.24 29.78
N LEU A 292 3.00 18.26 29.28
CA LEU A 292 4.39 18.15 28.86
C LEU A 292 5.30 18.23 30.08
N LEU A 293 6.10 17.20 30.28
CA LEU A 293 7.02 17.06 31.40
C LEU A 293 8.47 17.14 30.93
N ASP A 294 9.31 17.78 31.74
CA ASP A 294 10.77 17.76 31.57
C ASP A 294 11.39 16.42 32.04
N ASP A 295 12.70 16.33 31.99
CA ASP A 295 13.48 15.16 32.39
C ASP A 295 13.42 14.86 33.90
N GLN A 296 12.98 15.82 34.73
CA GLN A 296 12.66 15.63 36.16
C GLN A 296 11.16 15.36 36.43
N ASN A 297 10.38 15.08 35.39
CA ASN A 297 8.92 14.91 35.44
C ASN A 297 8.17 16.14 35.99
N GLN A 298 8.75 17.34 35.96
CA GLN A 298 8.05 18.55 36.35
C GLN A 298 7.19 19.03 35.18
N LEU A 299 6.00 19.54 35.51
CA LEU A 299 5.09 20.09 34.52
C LEU A 299 5.69 21.37 33.94
N VAL A 300 5.95 21.37 32.64
CA VAL A 300 6.38 22.56 31.90
C VAL A 300 5.14 23.35 31.47
N GLN A 301 4.25 22.70 30.73
CA GLN A 301 2.99 23.28 30.24
C GLN A 301 2.01 22.21 29.76
N VAL A 302 0.78 22.61 29.44
CA VAL A 302 -0.24 21.75 28.83
C VAL A 302 -0.47 22.18 27.39
N VAL A 303 -0.12 21.31 26.44
CA VAL A 303 -0.23 21.55 24.99
C VAL A 303 -1.22 20.59 24.35
N LYS A 304 -1.68 20.85 23.11
CA LYS A 304 -2.38 19.82 22.34
C LYS A 304 -1.36 18.88 21.69
N ALA A 305 -1.70 17.60 21.57
CA ALA A 305 -0.80 16.60 21.00
C ALA A 305 -0.31 16.94 19.58
N ARG A 306 -1.11 17.66 18.77
CA ARG A 306 -0.69 18.16 17.45
C ARG A 306 0.54 19.07 17.48
N GLU A 307 0.81 19.75 18.60
CA GLU A 307 1.98 20.61 18.77
C GLU A 307 3.25 19.78 19.02
N LEU A 308 3.10 18.50 19.36
CA LEU A 308 4.18 17.53 19.54
C LEU A 308 4.39 16.65 18.29
N ALA A 309 3.67 16.92 17.19
CA ALA A 309 3.76 16.13 15.98
C ALA A 309 5.18 16.18 15.39
N GLY A 310 5.73 15.02 15.02
CA GLY A 310 7.06 14.91 14.41
C GLY A 310 8.25 15.14 15.36
N GLN A 311 8.01 15.50 16.62
CA GLN A 311 9.08 15.60 17.62
C GLN A 311 9.60 14.20 17.98
N ASN A 312 10.90 14.12 18.24
CA ASN A 312 11.60 12.88 18.55
C ASN A 312 11.70 12.64 20.06
N ASP A 313 11.99 11.40 20.45
CA ASP A 313 12.38 11.00 21.79
C ASP A 313 11.31 11.33 22.87
N LEU A 314 10.04 11.16 22.51
CA LEU A 314 8.89 11.41 23.39
C LEU A 314 8.28 10.11 23.94
N LEU A 315 7.98 10.10 25.24
CA LEU A 315 7.20 9.05 25.89
C LEU A 315 5.80 9.58 26.22
N PHE A 316 4.79 9.05 25.55
CA PHE A 316 3.39 9.32 25.84
C PHE A 316 2.81 8.26 26.76
N ARG A 317 2.23 8.67 27.88
CA ARG A 317 1.60 7.77 28.87
C ARG A 317 0.36 8.40 29.50
N ARG A 318 -0.47 7.59 30.14
CA ARG A 318 -1.55 8.03 31.02
C ARG A 318 -1.16 7.80 32.48
N ASN A 319 -1.23 8.86 33.28
CA ASN A 319 -1.06 8.74 34.72
C ASN A 319 -2.20 7.90 35.30
N SER A 320 -1.87 6.76 35.89
CA SER A 320 -2.87 5.81 36.39
C SER A 320 -3.61 6.29 37.63
N GLN A 321 -3.08 7.28 38.36
CA GLN A 321 -3.71 7.82 39.56
C GLN A 321 -4.63 9.00 39.23
N THR A 322 -4.24 9.86 38.30
CA THR A 322 -4.98 11.11 37.98
C THR A 322 -5.76 11.04 36.67
N GLY A 323 -5.45 10.08 35.80
CA GLY A 323 -5.97 9.99 34.44
C GLY A 323 -5.37 10.98 33.45
N ALA A 324 -4.44 11.84 33.89
CA ALA A 324 -3.80 12.82 33.02
C ALA A 324 -3.00 12.15 31.90
N VAL A 325 -3.11 12.64 30.67
CA VAL A 325 -2.23 12.23 29.58
C VAL A 325 -0.96 13.06 29.67
N GLU A 326 0.17 12.41 29.76
CA GLU A 326 1.50 12.99 29.95
C GLU A 326 2.39 12.69 28.75
N CYS A 327 3.24 13.64 28.39
CA CYS A 327 4.36 13.43 27.48
C CYS A 327 5.63 13.74 28.26
N LYS A 328 6.42 12.71 28.53
CA LYS A 328 7.75 12.85 29.12
C LYS A 328 8.78 13.03 28.02
N SER A 329 9.61 14.07 28.16
CA SER A 329 10.79 14.28 27.32
C SER A 329 12.06 13.96 28.10
N ASN A 330 13.14 13.64 27.38
CA ASN A 330 14.49 13.58 27.95
C ASN A 330 15.19 14.96 27.92
N ARG A 331 14.45 16.03 27.64
CA ARG A 331 14.95 17.41 27.50
C ARG A 331 14.54 18.26 28.69
N SER A 332 15.35 19.27 28.97
CA SER A 332 15.04 20.31 29.95
C SER A 332 13.88 21.21 29.48
N ALA A 333 13.27 21.94 30.41
CA ALA A 333 12.18 22.88 30.10
C ALA A 333 12.56 23.95 29.06
N ILE A 334 13.83 24.38 29.02
CA ILE A 334 14.32 25.40 28.08
C ILE A 334 14.37 24.81 26.66
N GLU A 335 15.01 23.65 26.50
CA GLU A 335 15.12 22.95 25.22
C GLU A 335 13.74 22.56 24.65
N LEU A 336 12.79 22.23 25.52
CA LEU A 336 11.41 21.96 25.13
C LEU A 336 10.70 23.18 24.56
N ASN A 337 10.82 24.34 25.20
CA ASN A 337 10.23 25.57 24.69
C ASN A 337 10.85 26.00 23.37
N GLU A 338 12.18 25.91 23.22
CA GLU A 338 12.84 26.18 21.94
C GLU A 338 12.33 25.24 20.85
N ALA A 339 12.26 23.93 21.10
CA ALA A 339 11.81 22.96 20.11
C ALA A 339 10.34 23.15 19.68
N LEU A 340 9.47 23.62 20.58
CA LEU A 340 8.06 23.91 20.27
C LEU A 340 7.86 25.22 19.51
N HIS A 341 8.76 26.18 19.67
CA HIS A 341 8.62 27.52 19.12
C HIS A 341 9.57 27.84 17.96
N ALA A 342 10.56 26.98 17.67
CA ALA A 342 11.47 27.14 16.54
C ALA A 342 10.80 27.08 15.15
N HIS A 343 9.53 26.64 15.08
CA HIS A 343 8.77 26.49 13.84
C HIS A 343 7.48 27.32 13.79
N ASN A 344 7.31 28.27 14.72
CA ASN A 344 6.20 29.25 14.68
C ASN A 344 6.58 30.49 13.85
#